data_AF-A0A958GFA5-F1
#
_entry.id   AF-A0A958GFA5-F1
#
_cell.length_a   1.000
_cell.length_b   1.000
_cell.length_c   1.000
_cell.angle_alpha   90.00
_cell.angle_beta   90.00
_cell.angle_gamma   90.00
#
_symmetry.space_group_name_H-M   'P 1'
#
loop_
_entity.id
_entity.type
_entity.pdbx_description
1 polymer ?
#
loop_
_entity_poly.entity_id
_entity_poly.type
_entity_poly.pdbx_seq_one_letter_code
_entity_poly.pdbx_strand_id
1 'polypeptide(L)'
;MKTPKILLLIILCSILQFACGRIHNYPSLANQGMLPLSANNPYLGSNLFLADELSQSTYLFNFFRHRGAPTAIELIDRGTIDPVKMLLFYPRQKEVYTADRQEFQAFADGPIQSEWVVRGPYPIDRRDYSALAGLESSFNAEPKFIIHGKPYQFRFYQEQVARQVIKPVAPPPPPPQPVRKASKPAKKNVVKAQIPIESAGLPKDPKEFRPMNSDQLALYMSQGYAERDANGDLIHTVTKDSQTLTEIAKWYTGSAENAESIQKQNSLDSNNTPPLGTRVRIPKDLVKEFKQLN
;
A
#
# COMPACT_ATOMS: atom_id res chain seq x y z
N MET A 1 53.25 7.29 31.93
CA MET A 1 51.83 6.96 31.64
C MET A 1 51.29 7.92 30.59
N LYS A 2 51.32 7.55 29.29
CA LYS A 2 50.84 8.36 28.15
C LYS A 2 50.28 7.43 27.07
N THR A 3 49.09 6.86 27.25
CA THR A 3 48.45 5.98 26.24
C THR A 3 46.91 6.12 26.04
N PRO A 4 46.13 7.01 26.69
CA PRO A 4 44.66 7.00 26.48
C PRO A 4 44.21 7.58 25.13
N LYS A 5 45.02 8.43 24.46
CA LYS A 5 44.63 9.10 23.22
C LYS A 5 44.61 8.19 21.98
N ILE A 6 45.46 7.16 21.94
CA ILE A 6 45.54 6.23 20.82
C ILE A 6 44.33 5.27 20.83
N LEU A 7 43.92 4.82 22.02
CA LEU A 7 42.76 3.93 22.16
C LEU A 7 41.46 4.62 21.71
N LEU A 8 41.27 5.89 22.05
CA LEU A 8 40.07 6.65 21.68
C LEU A 8 39.97 6.88 20.17
N LEU A 9 41.11 7.10 19.49
CA LEU A 9 41.15 7.25 18.03
C LEU A 9 40.83 5.93 17.31
N ILE A 10 41.33 4.80 17.83
CA ILE A 10 41.04 3.47 17.27
C ILE A 10 39.55 3.13 17.44
N ILE A 11 38.95 3.44 18.59
CA ILE A 11 37.51 3.25 18.82
C ILE A 11 36.68 4.13 17.88
N LEU A 12 37.06 5.39 17.68
CA LEU A 12 36.37 6.31 16.78
C LEU A 12 36.46 5.85 15.31
N CYS A 13 37.63 5.39 14.86
CA CYS A 13 37.82 4.84 13.51
C CYS A 13 37.03 3.54 13.30
N SER A 14 36.96 2.66 14.30
CA SER A 14 36.17 1.43 14.21
C SER A 14 34.67 1.73 14.12
N ILE A 15 34.16 2.72 14.86
CA ILE A 15 32.74 3.12 14.78
C ILE A 15 32.40 3.71 13.40
N LEU A 16 33.33 4.44 12.76
CA LEU A 16 33.12 5.02 11.43
C LEU A 16 33.05 3.96 10.31
N GLN A 17 33.65 2.78 10.48
CA GLN A 17 33.62 1.73 9.46
C GLN A 17 32.32 0.90 9.44
N PHE A 18 31.59 0.85 10.56
CA PHE A 18 30.33 0.08 10.64
C PHE A 18 29.11 0.81 10.09
N ALA A 19 29.21 2.11 9.78
CA ALA A 19 28.10 2.90 9.23
C ALA A 19 28.02 2.88 7.70
N CYS A 20 28.93 2.18 7.00
CA CYS A 20 28.88 2.10 5.55
C CYS A 20 27.85 1.08 5.08
N GLY A 21 26.70 1.56 4.59
CA GLY A 21 25.62 0.75 4.06
C GLY A 21 26.01 -0.12 2.86
N ARG A 22 25.32 -1.25 2.67
CA ARG A 22 25.60 -2.27 1.64
C ARG A 22 25.47 -1.79 0.19
N ILE A 23 24.89 -0.61 -0.04
CA ILE A 23 24.86 0.01 -1.38
C ILE A 23 26.26 0.24 -1.95
N HIS A 24 27.30 0.26 -1.11
CA HIS A 24 28.70 0.30 -1.52
C HIS A 24 29.15 -0.89 -2.40
N ASN A 25 28.44 -2.03 -2.37
CA ASN A 25 28.71 -3.13 -3.30
C ASN A 25 28.23 -2.83 -4.72
N TYR A 26 27.29 -1.88 -4.86
CA TYR A 26 26.66 -1.50 -6.13
C TYR A 26 26.58 0.04 -6.27
N PRO A 27 27.69 0.78 -6.13
CA PRO A 27 27.67 2.23 -6.05
C PRO A 27 27.20 2.87 -7.36
N SER A 28 27.39 2.16 -8.49
CA SER A 28 26.94 2.60 -9.81
C SER A 28 25.44 2.52 -10.01
N LEU A 29 24.67 1.90 -9.11
CA LEU A 29 23.20 1.81 -9.25
C LEU A 29 22.48 2.97 -8.54
N ALA A 30 23.11 3.58 -7.54
CA ALA A 30 22.53 4.69 -6.81
C ALA A 30 22.38 5.93 -7.73
N ASN A 31 21.23 6.60 -7.63
CA ASN A 31 20.93 7.87 -8.30
C ASN A 31 21.08 7.85 -9.83
N GLN A 32 20.96 6.69 -10.48
CA GLN A 32 20.98 6.57 -11.94
C GLN A 32 19.60 6.76 -12.60
N GLY A 33 18.56 6.95 -11.80
CA GLY A 33 17.17 6.93 -12.25
C GLY A 33 16.61 5.50 -12.34
N MET A 34 15.68 5.28 -13.26
CA MET A 34 14.99 4.01 -13.42
C MET A 34 15.91 2.91 -14.00
N LEU A 35 16.15 1.90 -13.18
CA LEU A 35 16.91 0.70 -13.50
C LEU A 35 15.94 -0.42 -13.90
N PRO A 36 15.91 -0.85 -15.18
CA PRO A 36 15.05 -1.94 -15.59
C PRO A 36 15.46 -3.26 -14.95
N LEU A 37 14.49 -4.15 -14.74
CA LEU A 37 14.74 -5.53 -14.33
C LEU A 37 14.58 -6.46 -15.53
N SER A 38 15.58 -7.32 -15.76
CA SER A 38 15.60 -8.18 -16.94
C SER A 38 14.99 -9.55 -16.66
N ALA A 39 14.12 -10.00 -17.57
CA ALA A 39 13.61 -11.37 -17.60
C ALA A 39 14.60 -12.37 -18.23
N ASN A 40 15.52 -11.86 -19.04
CA ASN A 40 16.41 -12.68 -19.85
C ASN A 40 17.81 -12.80 -19.22
N ASN A 41 18.24 -11.80 -18.45
CA ASN A 41 19.55 -11.78 -17.83
C ASN A 41 19.43 -11.63 -16.30
N PRO A 42 19.56 -12.73 -15.52
CA PRO A 42 19.54 -12.65 -14.06
C PRO A 42 20.78 -11.97 -13.47
N TYR A 43 21.85 -11.78 -14.27
CA TYR A 43 23.11 -11.15 -13.86
C TYR A 43 23.17 -9.65 -14.18
N LEU A 44 22.06 -9.06 -14.61
CA LEU A 44 21.95 -7.60 -14.70
C LEU A 44 22.16 -7.00 -13.30
N GLY A 45 22.93 -5.91 -13.18
CA GLY A 45 23.30 -5.33 -11.88
C GLY A 45 22.10 -5.04 -10.97
N SER A 46 20.99 -4.54 -11.53
CA SER A 46 19.72 -4.31 -10.81
C SER A 46 19.07 -5.61 -10.31
N ASN A 47 19.09 -6.69 -11.10
CA ASN A 47 18.63 -8.01 -10.69
C ASN A 47 19.51 -8.60 -9.58
N LEU A 48 20.85 -8.46 -9.68
CA LEU A 48 21.80 -8.93 -8.68
C LEU A 48 21.64 -8.21 -7.34
N PHE A 49 21.54 -6.88 -7.40
CA PHE A 49 21.25 -6.06 -6.22
C PHE A 49 19.96 -6.48 -5.54
N LEU A 50 18.85 -6.59 -6.29
CA LEU A 50 17.58 -7.03 -5.71
C LEU A 50 17.63 -8.46 -5.19
N ALA A 51 18.32 -9.38 -5.89
CA ALA A 51 18.45 -10.75 -5.42
C ALA A 51 19.16 -10.82 -4.06
N ASP A 52 20.21 -10.01 -3.86
CA ASP A 52 20.91 -9.91 -2.58
C ASP A 52 19.99 -9.31 -1.49
N GLU A 53 19.32 -8.20 -1.78
CA GLU A 53 18.41 -7.55 -0.82
C GLU A 53 17.18 -8.43 -0.48
N LEU A 54 16.62 -9.16 -1.46
CA LEU A 54 15.55 -10.14 -1.26
C LEU A 54 16.00 -11.34 -0.42
N SER A 55 17.28 -11.71 -0.49
CA SER A 55 17.85 -12.80 0.30
C SER A 55 17.98 -12.45 1.79
N GLN A 56 17.98 -11.16 2.10
CA GLN A 56 18.21 -10.61 3.44
C GLN A 56 16.92 -10.09 4.08
N SER A 57 16.02 -9.51 3.29
CA SER A 57 14.78 -8.93 3.78
C SER A 57 13.59 -9.84 3.56
N THR A 58 13.08 -10.39 4.66
CA THR A 58 11.88 -11.24 4.66
C THR A 58 10.64 -10.47 4.18
N TYR A 59 10.50 -9.20 4.60
CA TYR A 59 9.39 -8.33 4.17
C TYR A 59 9.40 -8.07 2.67
N LEU A 60 10.55 -7.70 2.10
CA LEU A 60 10.67 -7.48 0.66
C LEU A 60 10.40 -8.74 -0.15
N PHE A 61 10.94 -9.88 0.31
CA PHE A 61 10.73 -11.17 -0.34
C PHE A 61 9.25 -11.55 -0.38
N ASN A 62 8.55 -11.42 0.75
CA ASN A 62 7.12 -11.71 0.83
C ASN A 62 6.31 -10.72 -0.01
N PHE A 63 6.69 -9.44 -0.02
CA PHE A 63 6.07 -8.45 -0.90
C PHE A 63 6.17 -8.86 -2.36
N PHE A 64 7.36 -9.24 -2.85
CA PHE A 64 7.56 -9.72 -4.22
C PHE A 64 6.80 -11.01 -4.51
N ARG A 65 6.71 -11.92 -3.53
CA ARG A 65 5.96 -13.17 -3.65
C ARG A 65 4.47 -12.94 -3.89
N HIS A 66 3.89 -11.95 -3.23
CA HIS A 66 2.46 -11.63 -3.35
C HIS A 66 2.16 -10.67 -4.50
N ARG A 67 2.96 -9.62 -4.66
CA ARG A 67 2.74 -8.57 -5.66
C ARG A 67 3.25 -8.95 -7.05
N GLY A 68 4.32 -9.73 -7.12
CA GLY A 68 5.15 -9.90 -8.31
C GLY A 68 6.33 -8.92 -8.34
N ALA A 69 7.32 -9.20 -9.19
CA ALA A 69 8.46 -8.30 -9.38
C ALA A 69 8.03 -7.02 -10.11
N PRO A 70 8.60 -5.84 -9.75
CA PRO A 70 8.38 -4.61 -10.50
C PRO A 70 9.05 -4.68 -11.87
N THR A 71 8.69 -3.77 -12.78
CA THR A 71 9.34 -3.68 -14.10
C THR A 71 10.70 -2.97 -14.00
N ALA A 72 10.79 -1.98 -13.12
CA ALA A 72 12.00 -1.23 -12.87
C ALA A 72 12.06 -0.83 -11.39
N ILE A 73 13.27 -0.51 -10.94
CA ILE A 73 13.52 0.09 -9.63
C ILE A 73 14.30 1.38 -9.77
N GLU A 74 14.23 2.26 -8.78
CA GLU A 74 15.14 3.41 -8.66
C GLU A 74 15.69 3.46 -7.25
N LEU A 75 17.00 3.65 -7.14
CA LEU A 75 17.69 3.75 -5.85
C LEU A 75 18.06 5.21 -5.61
N ILE A 76 17.48 5.80 -4.57
CA ILE A 76 17.71 7.17 -4.16
C ILE A 76 18.58 7.13 -2.91
N ASP A 77 19.83 7.57 -3.06
CA ASP A 77 20.78 7.70 -1.97
C ASP A 77 21.10 9.20 -1.80
N ARG A 78 20.58 9.79 -0.72
CA ARG A 78 20.80 11.21 -0.39
C ARG A 78 22.00 11.42 0.53
N GLY A 79 22.84 10.40 0.70
CA GLY A 79 24.03 10.43 1.53
C GLY A 79 23.75 10.03 2.98
N THR A 80 24.61 10.48 3.90
CA THR A 80 24.74 9.91 5.24
C THR A 80 23.54 10.12 6.18
N ILE A 81 22.63 11.03 5.86
CA ILE A 81 21.55 11.46 6.77
C ILE A 81 20.27 10.67 6.51
N ASP A 82 19.92 10.46 5.25
CA ASP A 82 18.67 9.80 4.87
C ASP A 82 18.95 8.33 4.51
N PRO A 83 18.14 7.37 5.01
CA PRO A 83 18.28 5.99 4.58
C PRO A 83 18.04 5.87 3.08
N VAL A 84 18.75 4.94 2.44
CA VAL A 84 18.54 4.62 1.03
C VAL A 84 17.07 4.25 0.82
N LYS A 85 16.42 4.96 -0.11
CA LYS A 85 15.06 4.70 -0.55
C LYS A 85 15.08 3.98 -1.89
N MET A 86 14.23 2.97 -2.02
CA MET A 86 14.05 2.25 -3.27
C MET A 86 12.62 2.46 -3.79
N LEU A 87 12.46 2.91 -5.02
CA LEU A 87 11.17 2.97 -5.70
C LEU A 87 10.98 1.69 -6.52
N LEU A 88 9.79 1.10 -6.47
CA LEU A 88 9.41 -0.11 -7.19
C LEU A 88 8.28 0.24 -8.17
N PHE A 89 8.55 0.21 -9.47
CA PHE A 89 7.62 0.67 -10.49
C PHE A 89 6.80 -0.46 -11.12
N TYR A 90 5.48 -0.30 -11.11
CA TYR A 90 4.49 -1.22 -11.68
C TYR A 90 3.62 -0.50 -12.73
N PRO A 91 4.17 -0.28 -13.95
CA PRO A 91 3.51 0.54 -14.98
C PRO A 91 2.15 -0.01 -15.42
N ARG A 92 1.98 -1.34 -15.46
CA ARG A 92 0.69 -1.98 -15.80
C ARG A 92 -0.46 -1.52 -14.91
N GLN A 93 -0.18 -1.30 -13.63
CA GLN A 93 -1.16 -0.88 -12.64
C GLN A 93 -1.15 0.64 -12.44
N LYS A 94 -0.18 1.35 -13.03
CA LYS A 94 0.08 2.77 -12.80
C LYS A 94 0.39 3.07 -11.34
N GLU A 95 1.09 2.14 -10.69
CA GLU A 95 1.45 2.19 -9.28
C GLU A 95 2.97 2.21 -9.08
N VAL A 96 3.43 2.98 -8.09
CA VAL A 96 4.78 2.93 -7.54
C VAL A 96 4.70 2.64 -6.05
N TYR A 97 5.63 1.82 -5.56
CA TYR A 97 5.82 1.59 -4.14
C TYR A 97 7.16 2.17 -3.70
N THR A 98 7.22 2.62 -2.45
CA THR A 98 8.47 3.09 -1.83
C THR A 98 8.89 2.08 -0.78
N ALA A 99 10.08 1.51 -0.93
CA ALA A 99 10.70 0.68 0.09
C ALA A 99 11.76 1.51 0.83
N ASP A 100 11.60 1.62 2.14
CA ASP A 100 12.54 2.29 3.04
C ASP A 100 13.30 1.22 3.83
N ARG A 101 14.63 1.36 3.94
CA ARG A 101 15.45 0.45 4.75
C ARG A 101 15.32 0.83 6.22
N GLN A 102 14.89 -0.13 7.04
CA GLN A 102 14.76 0.03 8.49
C GLN A 102 15.69 -0.95 9.19
N GLU A 103 16.37 -0.46 10.22
CA GLU A 103 17.22 -1.28 11.08
C GLU A 103 16.45 -1.67 12.33
N PHE A 104 16.44 -2.96 12.62
CA PHE A 104 15.77 -3.55 13.77
C PHE A 104 16.77 -4.37 14.58
N GLN A 105 16.78 -4.14 15.88
CA GLN A 105 17.47 -5.00 16.82
C GLN A 105 16.46 -6.01 17.37
N ALA A 106 16.62 -7.30 17.02
CA ALA A 106 15.65 -8.33 17.42
C ALA A 106 15.65 -8.59 18.94
N PHE A 107 16.80 -8.40 19.60
CA PHE A 107 17.01 -8.57 21.03
C PHE A 107 17.99 -7.50 21.53
N ALA A 108 18.00 -7.20 22.83
CA ALA A 108 18.89 -6.19 23.42
C ALA A 108 20.38 -6.38 23.04
N ASP A 109 20.82 -7.65 22.92
CA ASP A 109 22.18 -8.03 22.51
C ASP A 109 22.21 -8.74 21.14
N GLY A 110 21.12 -8.69 20.40
CA GLY A 110 21.00 -9.32 19.08
C GLY A 110 21.74 -8.52 18.00
N PRO A 111 22.14 -9.17 16.89
CA PRO A 111 22.66 -8.45 15.73
C PRO A 111 21.59 -7.51 15.17
N ILE A 112 22.02 -6.32 14.73
CA ILE A 112 21.16 -5.40 13.99
C ILE A 112 20.84 -6.04 12.63
N GLN A 113 19.56 -6.25 12.37
CA GLN A 113 19.06 -6.72 11.10
C GLN A 113 18.47 -5.55 10.34
N SER A 114 18.74 -5.45 9.05
CA SER A 114 18.13 -4.43 8.20
C SER A 114 17.06 -5.07 7.32
N GLU A 115 15.85 -4.52 7.33
CA GLU A 115 14.75 -4.97 6.49
C GLU A 115 14.19 -3.82 5.65
N TRP A 116 13.73 -4.13 4.44
CA TRP A 116 13.02 -3.18 3.61
C TRP A 116 11.53 -3.20 3.96
N VAL A 117 11.00 -2.04 4.34
CA VAL A 117 9.58 -1.85 4.60
C VAL A 117 8.97 -1.14 3.41
N VAL A 118 8.07 -1.84 2.71
CA VAL A 118 7.42 -1.35 1.50
C VAL A 118 6.13 -0.60 1.84
N ARG A 119 5.95 0.59 1.29
CA ARG A 119 4.78 1.46 1.45
C ARG A 119 4.17 1.79 0.09
N GLY A 120 2.85 1.97 0.05
CA GLY A 120 2.08 2.27 -1.17
C GLY A 120 0.77 1.49 -1.23
N PRO A 121 0.10 1.42 -2.40
CA PRO A 121 0.54 1.97 -3.69
C PRO A 121 0.42 3.50 -3.76
N TYR A 122 1.30 4.12 -4.54
CA TYR A 122 1.22 5.53 -4.93
C TYR A 122 1.04 5.67 -6.44
N PRO A 123 0.44 6.77 -6.94
CA PRO A 123 0.36 7.01 -8.37
C PRO A 123 1.75 7.29 -8.97
N ILE A 124 2.04 6.72 -10.14
CA ILE A 124 3.25 7.05 -10.90
C ILE A 124 3.10 8.45 -11.52
N ASP A 125 4.14 9.28 -11.49
CA ASP A 125 4.17 10.54 -12.25
C ASP A 125 4.00 10.26 -13.75
N ARG A 126 3.29 11.14 -14.45
CA ARG A 126 3.11 11.06 -15.90
C ARG A 126 4.45 11.00 -16.64
N ARG A 127 5.49 11.71 -16.16
CA ARG A 127 6.83 11.71 -16.78
C ARG A 127 7.46 10.32 -16.70
N ASP A 128 7.48 9.73 -15.51
CA ASP A 128 8.08 8.42 -15.27
C ASP A 128 7.29 7.32 -15.97
N TYR A 129 5.96 7.42 -15.96
CA TYR A 129 5.09 6.50 -16.69
C TYR A 129 5.42 6.46 -18.18
N SER A 130 5.66 7.61 -18.81
CA SER A 130 6.02 7.66 -20.23
C SER A 130 7.35 6.98 -20.53
N ALA A 131 8.33 7.09 -19.63
CA ALA A 131 9.62 6.40 -19.77
C ALA A 131 9.47 4.88 -19.59
N LEU A 132 8.66 4.46 -18.61
CA LEU A 132 8.41 3.05 -18.31
C LEU A 132 7.58 2.34 -19.39
N ALA A 133 6.64 3.04 -20.03
CA ALA A 133 5.80 2.46 -21.07
C ALA A 133 6.63 1.94 -22.27
N GLY A 134 7.72 2.62 -22.60
CA GLY A 134 8.67 2.15 -23.61
C GLY A 134 9.40 0.88 -23.16
N LEU A 135 9.83 0.83 -21.91
CA LEU A 135 10.51 -0.33 -21.33
C LEU A 135 9.58 -1.56 -21.26
N GLU A 136 8.32 -1.39 -20.88
CA GLU A 136 7.38 -2.49 -20.72
C GLU A 136 7.20 -3.29 -22.03
N SER A 137 7.13 -2.60 -23.17
CA SER A 137 7.01 -3.25 -24.48
C SER A 137 8.21 -4.16 -24.83
N SER A 138 9.37 -3.91 -24.22
CA SER A 138 10.58 -4.71 -24.40
C SER A 138 10.64 -5.92 -23.46
N PHE A 139 9.89 -5.91 -22.36
CA PHE A 139 9.87 -6.96 -21.34
C PHE A 139 8.59 -7.80 -21.45
N ASN A 140 8.60 -8.73 -22.40
CA ASN A 140 7.51 -9.71 -22.55
C ASN A 140 7.45 -10.78 -21.45
N ALA A 141 8.43 -10.79 -20.53
CA ALA A 141 8.56 -11.81 -19.50
C ALA A 141 8.87 -11.18 -18.14
N GLU A 142 8.66 -11.97 -17.09
CA GLU A 142 8.89 -11.54 -15.71
C GLU A 142 10.37 -11.62 -15.35
N PRO A 143 10.89 -10.66 -14.56
CA PRO A 143 12.28 -10.68 -14.11
C PRO A 143 12.68 -12.00 -13.42
N LYS A 144 13.89 -12.47 -13.72
CA LYS A 144 14.47 -13.68 -13.13
C LYS A 144 15.55 -13.30 -12.12
N PHE A 145 15.51 -13.93 -10.95
CA PHE A 145 16.47 -13.72 -9.87
C PHE A 145 17.14 -15.04 -9.48
N ILE A 146 18.37 -14.98 -8.99
CA ILE A 146 19.04 -16.13 -8.37
C ILE A 146 19.21 -15.81 -6.89
N ILE A 147 18.37 -16.40 -6.05
CA ILE A 147 18.36 -16.15 -4.60
C ILE A 147 18.79 -17.45 -3.92
N HIS A 148 19.88 -17.41 -3.14
CA HIS A 148 20.50 -18.60 -2.52
C HIS A 148 20.77 -19.75 -3.52
N GLY A 149 21.24 -19.42 -4.72
CA GLY A 149 21.54 -20.40 -5.78
C GLY A 149 20.31 -21.02 -6.46
N LYS A 150 19.09 -20.59 -6.12
CA LYS A 150 17.85 -21.06 -6.75
C LYS A 150 17.25 -19.98 -7.65
N PRO A 151 16.75 -20.33 -8.85
CA PRO A 151 16.08 -19.38 -9.71
C PRO A 151 14.67 -19.06 -9.18
N TYR A 152 14.36 -17.78 -9.04
CA TYR A 152 13.04 -17.27 -8.68
C TYR A 152 12.47 -16.41 -9.81
N GLN A 153 11.16 -16.58 -10.05
CA GLN A 153 10.34 -15.74 -10.92
C GLN A 153 9.12 -15.32 -10.13
N PHE A 154 9.03 -14.03 -9.82
CA PHE A 154 7.92 -13.49 -9.05
C PHE A 154 6.79 -13.14 -10.00
N ARG A 155 5.86 -14.09 -10.13
CA ARG A 155 4.70 -13.92 -10.99
C ARG A 155 3.84 -12.77 -10.54
N PHE A 156 3.44 -11.94 -11.49
CA PHE A 156 2.44 -10.94 -11.22
C PHE A 156 1.12 -11.66 -10.96
N TYR A 157 0.74 -11.81 -9.68
CA TYR A 157 -0.61 -12.18 -9.33
C TYR A 157 -1.48 -10.96 -9.63
N GLN A 158 -1.92 -10.88 -10.90
CA GLN A 158 -3.23 -10.35 -11.16
C GLN A 158 -4.14 -11.36 -10.49
N GLU A 159 -4.49 -11.09 -9.23
CA GLU A 159 -5.76 -11.58 -8.73
C GLU A 159 -6.72 -11.22 -9.85
N GLN A 160 -7.16 -12.24 -10.59
CA GLN A 160 -8.29 -12.09 -11.46
C GLN A 160 -9.41 -11.85 -10.45
N VAL A 161 -9.50 -10.61 -9.95
CA VAL A 161 -10.71 -10.04 -9.41
C VAL A 161 -11.64 -10.36 -10.54
N ALA A 162 -12.39 -11.44 -10.36
CA ALA A 162 -13.30 -11.94 -11.36
C ALA A 162 -14.15 -10.71 -11.57
N ARG A 163 -13.88 -9.97 -12.67
CA ARG A 163 -14.69 -8.85 -13.06
C ARG A 163 -16.00 -9.55 -13.19
N GLN A 164 -16.86 -9.39 -12.18
CA GLN A 164 -18.21 -9.87 -12.27
C GLN A 164 -18.68 -9.09 -13.47
N VAL A 165 -18.71 -9.77 -14.61
CA VAL A 165 -19.25 -9.23 -15.83
C VAL A 165 -20.68 -9.06 -15.42
N ILE A 166 -21.01 -7.86 -14.94
CA ILE A 166 -22.38 -7.45 -14.70
C ILE A 166 -22.94 -7.61 -16.10
N LYS A 167 -23.63 -8.74 -16.33
CA LYS A 167 -24.35 -8.95 -17.58
C LYS A 167 -25.27 -7.74 -17.61
N PRO A 168 -25.06 -6.79 -18.54
CA PRO A 168 -25.85 -5.58 -18.54
C PRO A 168 -27.29 -6.06 -18.58
N VAL A 169 -28.03 -5.78 -17.50
CA VAL A 169 -29.45 -6.05 -17.47
C VAL A 169 -29.99 -5.16 -18.57
N ALA A 170 -30.33 -5.78 -19.71
CA ALA A 170 -30.86 -5.03 -20.84
C ALA A 170 -32.02 -4.20 -20.29
N PRO A 171 -31.99 -2.87 -20.40
CA PRO A 171 -33.11 -2.07 -19.95
C PRO A 171 -34.35 -2.61 -20.67
N PRO A 172 -35.50 -2.70 -19.98
CA PRO A 172 -36.72 -3.15 -20.63
C PRO A 172 -36.92 -2.30 -21.90
N PRO A 173 -37.30 -2.93 -23.02
CA PRO A 173 -37.46 -2.22 -24.28
C PRO A 173 -38.38 -1.01 -24.04
N PRO A 174 -38.02 0.18 -24.55
CA PRO A 174 -38.84 1.36 -24.34
C PRO A 174 -40.27 1.04 -24.83
N PRO A 175 -41.31 1.51 -24.11
CA PRO A 175 -42.67 1.31 -24.54
C PRO A 175 -42.82 1.84 -25.98
N PRO A 176 -43.57 1.12 -26.84
CA PRO A 176 -43.69 1.48 -28.26
C PRO A 176 -44.13 2.93 -28.37
N GLN A 177 -43.30 3.77 -28.99
CA GLN A 177 -43.68 5.15 -29.22
C GLN A 177 -44.91 5.18 -30.13
N PRO A 178 -45.96 5.95 -29.79
CA PRO A 178 -47.11 6.10 -30.64
C PRO A 178 -46.63 6.60 -32.01
N VAL A 179 -46.97 5.86 -33.06
CA VAL A 179 -46.62 6.18 -34.45
C VAL A 179 -47.16 7.59 -34.74
N ARG A 180 -46.26 8.58 -34.72
CA ARG A 180 -46.62 9.95 -35.10
C ARG A 180 -46.96 9.91 -36.58
N LYS A 181 -48.24 10.07 -36.91
CA LYS A 181 -48.73 10.25 -38.28
C LYS A 181 -47.89 11.36 -38.93
N ALA A 182 -47.31 11.05 -40.09
CA ALA A 182 -46.43 11.94 -40.82
C ALA A 182 -47.11 13.30 -41.06
N SER A 183 -46.72 14.32 -40.31
CA SER A 183 -47.11 15.70 -40.58
C SER A 183 -46.28 16.21 -41.75
N LYS A 184 -46.95 16.86 -42.70
CA LYS A 184 -46.42 17.34 -43.98
C LYS A 184 -45.15 18.19 -43.82
N PRO A 185 -44.21 18.16 -44.78
CA PRO A 185 -42.96 18.92 -44.69
C PRO A 185 -43.22 20.43 -44.70
N ALA A 186 -42.94 21.09 -43.57
CA ALA A 186 -42.91 22.54 -43.48
C ALA A 186 -41.62 23.08 -44.13
N LYS A 187 -41.79 24.12 -44.96
CA LYS A 187 -40.73 24.79 -45.72
C LYS A 187 -39.67 25.37 -44.79
N LYS A 188 -38.40 25.06 -45.08
CA LYS A 188 -37.20 25.64 -44.44
C LYS A 188 -37.16 27.15 -44.70
N ASN A 189 -37.38 27.96 -43.66
CA ASN A 189 -36.88 29.33 -43.63
C ASN A 189 -35.53 29.35 -42.92
N VAL A 190 -34.51 29.80 -43.64
CA VAL A 190 -33.15 30.03 -43.16
C VAL A 190 -33.18 31.27 -42.27
N VAL A 191 -32.97 31.09 -40.96
CA VAL A 191 -32.65 32.19 -40.05
C VAL A 191 -31.28 31.90 -39.45
N LYS A 192 -30.30 32.72 -39.84
CA LYS A 192 -29.05 32.90 -39.11
C LYS A 192 -29.37 33.71 -37.86
N ALA A 193 -29.08 33.19 -36.68
CA ALA A 193 -28.65 34.02 -35.54
C ALA A 193 -28.13 33.17 -34.37
N GLN A 194 -26.91 33.51 -33.98
CA GLN A 194 -26.41 33.73 -32.62
C GLN A 194 -26.43 32.59 -31.58
N ILE A 195 -25.24 32.43 -31.01
CA ILE A 195 -24.86 31.56 -29.91
C ILE A 195 -25.49 32.08 -28.61
N PRO A 196 -26.30 31.27 -27.91
CA PRO A 196 -26.64 31.51 -26.52
C PRO A 196 -25.60 30.84 -25.61
N ILE A 197 -24.97 31.66 -24.78
CA ILE A 197 -24.26 31.23 -23.57
C ILE A 197 -25.36 30.97 -22.54
N GLU A 198 -25.56 29.72 -22.12
CA GLU A 198 -26.44 29.41 -20.99
C GLU A 198 -25.87 28.33 -20.07
N SER A 199 -25.54 28.81 -18.87
CA SER A 199 -25.70 28.22 -17.54
C SER A 199 -25.59 26.70 -17.35
N ALA A 200 -24.63 26.34 -16.48
CA ALA A 200 -24.48 25.04 -15.85
C ALA A 200 -25.81 24.50 -15.29
N GLY A 201 -26.35 23.48 -15.95
CA GLY A 201 -27.46 22.67 -15.44
C GLY A 201 -26.97 21.63 -14.44
N LEU A 202 -27.62 21.54 -13.29
CA LEU A 202 -27.51 20.39 -12.38
C LEU A 202 -28.02 19.12 -13.09
N PRO A 203 -27.32 17.98 -12.97
CA PRO A 203 -27.78 16.71 -13.51
C PRO A 203 -29.01 16.19 -12.75
N LYS A 204 -30.02 15.76 -13.51
CA LYS A 204 -31.36 15.36 -13.07
C LYS A 204 -31.58 13.85 -12.95
N ASP A 205 -30.56 13.01 -13.09
CA ASP A 205 -30.71 11.54 -13.04
C ASP A 205 -29.86 10.86 -11.95
N PRO A 206 -30.46 10.02 -11.08
CA PRO A 206 -29.77 9.32 -10.00
C PRO A 206 -29.38 7.91 -10.44
N LYS A 207 -28.31 7.75 -11.24
CA LYS A 207 -27.67 6.42 -11.44
C LYS A 207 -26.31 6.45 -12.13
N GLU A 208 -25.55 7.53 -11.99
CA GLU A 208 -24.12 7.49 -12.32
C GLU A 208 -23.35 7.05 -11.08
N PHE A 209 -22.83 5.82 -11.11
CA PHE A 209 -21.83 5.36 -10.17
C PHE A 209 -20.59 6.22 -10.34
N ARG A 210 -20.52 7.32 -9.59
CA ARG A 210 -19.30 8.13 -9.50
C ARG A 210 -18.31 7.31 -8.66
N PRO A 211 -17.08 7.06 -9.16
CA PRO A 211 -16.05 6.48 -8.31
C PRO A 211 -15.96 7.33 -7.05
N MET A 212 -16.04 6.68 -5.87
CA MET A 212 -15.99 7.36 -4.58
C MET A 212 -14.80 8.33 -4.54
N ASN A 213 -15.03 9.55 -4.07
CA ASN A 213 -13.95 10.50 -3.81
C ASN A 213 -12.93 9.88 -2.85
N SER A 214 -11.65 10.24 -2.95
CA SER A 214 -10.59 9.66 -2.10
C SER A 214 -10.94 9.71 -0.62
N ASP A 215 -11.64 10.75 -0.18
CA ASP A 215 -12.05 10.91 1.22
C ASP A 215 -13.17 9.94 1.62
N GLN A 216 -14.08 9.61 0.71
CA GLN A 216 -15.11 8.59 0.93
C GLN A 216 -14.50 7.18 0.91
N LEU A 217 -13.50 6.96 0.05
CA LEU A 217 -12.73 5.74 0.02
C LEU A 217 -11.89 5.58 1.31
N ALA A 218 -11.32 6.67 1.81
CA ALA A 218 -10.60 6.70 3.08
C ALA A 218 -11.52 6.42 4.26
N LEU A 219 -12.73 6.99 4.28
CA LEU A 219 -13.76 6.68 5.27
C LEU A 219 -14.25 5.22 5.19
N TYR A 220 -14.33 4.65 3.98
CA TYR A 220 -14.68 3.25 3.77
C TYR A 220 -13.55 2.30 4.20
N MET A 221 -12.28 2.66 3.93
CA MET A 221 -11.11 1.92 4.39
C MET A 221 -10.85 2.10 5.90
N SER A 222 -11.27 3.21 6.49
CA SER A 222 -11.13 3.46 7.93
C SER A 222 -12.13 2.66 8.78
N GLN A 223 -13.16 2.05 8.18
CA GLN A 223 -14.15 1.23 8.90
C GLN A 223 -13.57 -0.04 9.56
N GLY A 224 -12.31 -0.38 9.28
CA GLY A 224 -11.57 -1.45 9.97
C GLY A 224 -10.57 -0.98 11.04
N TYR A 225 -10.33 0.33 11.17
CA TYR A 225 -9.44 0.88 12.19
C TYR A 225 -10.28 1.25 13.42
N ALA A 226 -9.94 0.67 14.57
CA ALA A 226 -10.58 1.04 15.84
C ALA A 226 -10.43 2.56 16.05
N GLU A 227 -11.57 3.24 16.22
CA GLU A 227 -11.63 4.68 16.47
C GLU A 227 -10.90 4.99 17.78
N ARG A 228 -10.12 6.06 17.84
CA ARG A 228 -9.47 6.52 19.08
C ARG A 228 -10.27 7.66 19.69
N ASP A 229 -10.52 7.57 20.99
CA ASP A 229 -11.10 8.66 21.78
C ASP A 229 -10.06 9.76 22.06
N ALA A 230 -10.49 10.94 22.51
CA ALA A 230 -9.63 12.06 22.91
C ALA A 230 -8.60 11.68 23.99
N ASN A 231 -8.92 10.67 24.81
CA ASN A 231 -8.02 10.15 25.85
C ASN A 231 -6.98 9.15 25.32
N GLY A 232 -7.05 8.78 24.03
CA GLY A 232 -6.19 7.79 23.40
C GLY A 232 -6.68 6.34 23.51
N ASP A 233 -7.81 6.10 24.19
CA ASP A 233 -8.47 4.80 24.29
C ASP A 233 -9.00 4.34 22.93
N LEU A 234 -9.00 3.04 22.68
CA LEU A 234 -9.56 2.46 21.45
C LEU A 234 -11.05 2.17 21.64
N ILE A 235 -11.87 2.46 20.64
CA ILE A 235 -13.30 2.18 20.64
C ILE A 235 -13.56 1.05 19.63
N HIS A 236 -14.01 -0.09 20.14
CA HIS A 236 -14.45 -1.23 19.35
C HIS A 236 -15.98 -1.25 19.26
N THR A 237 -16.53 -1.34 18.05
CA THR A 237 -17.97 -1.53 17.86
C THR A 237 -18.26 -3.00 17.60
N VAL A 238 -19.14 -3.61 18.40
CA VAL A 238 -19.50 -5.03 18.28
C VAL A 238 -20.24 -5.26 16.97
N THR A 239 -19.69 -6.12 16.11
CA THR A 239 -20.23 -6.39 14.75
C THR A 239 -20.93 -7.74 14.62
N LYS A 240 -20.81 -8.61 15.63
CA LYS A 240 -21.43 -9.95 15.64
C LYS A 240 -22.05 -10.24 17.00
N ASP A 241 -23.24 -10.84 17.01
CA ASP A 241 -23.94 -11.24 18.23
C ASP A 241 -23.21 -12.32 19.03
N SER A 242 -22.34 -13.10 18.37
CA SER A 242 -21.55 -14.15 19.00
C SER A 242 -20.23 -13.65 19.61
N GLN A 243 -19.93 -12.35 19.49
CA GLN A 243 -18.64 -11.80 19.89
C GLN A 243 -18.61 -11.60 21.40
N THR A 244 -17.66 -12.25 22.07
CA THR A 244 -17.54 -12.15 23.54
C THR A 244 -16.54 -11.06 23.94
N LEU A 245 -16.72 -10.50 25.14
CA LEU A 245 -15.81 -9.50 25.70
C LEU A 245 -14.38 -10.07 25.86
N THR A 246 -14.27 -11.38 26.12
CA THR A 246 -13.01 -12.11 26.22
C THR A 246 -12.26 -12.15 24.89
N GLU A 247 -12.95 -12.35 23.77
CA GLU A 247 -12.37 -12.30 22.42
C GLU A 247 -11.89 -10.87 22.09
N ILE A 248 -12.69 -9.86 22.41
CA ILE A 248 -12.33 -8.45 22.23
C ILE A 248 -11.08 -8.13 23.05
N ALA A 249 -11.06 -8.47 24.34
CA ALA A 249 -9.91 -8.25 25.23
C ALA A 249 -8.65 -8.94 24.70
N LYS A 250 -8.75 -10.20 24.29
CA LYS A 250 -7.62 -10.96 23.74
C LYS A 250 -7.08 -10.34 22.46
N TRP A 251 -7.95 -9.82 21.59
CA TRP A 251 -7.52 -9.23 20.33
C TRP A 251 -6.71 -7.94 20.53
N TYR A 252 -7.18 -7.04 21.40
CA TYR A 252 -6.54 -5.73 21.58
C TYR A 252 -5.45 -5.71 22.65
N THR A 253 -5.56 -6.52 23.69
CA THR A 253 -4.61 -6.52 24.83
C THR A 253 -3.67 -7.73 24.80
N GLY A 254 -3.96 -8.74 23.98
CA GLY A 254 -3.25 -10.01 23.97
C GLY A 254 -3.60 -10.95 25.13
N SER A 255 -4.40 -10.52 26.11
CA SER A 255 -4.83 -11.34 27.25
C SER A 255 -6.35 -11.34 27.41
N ALA A 256 -6.92 -12.53 27.61
CA ALA A 256 -8.33 -12.73 27.91
C ALA A 256 -8.71 -12.25 29.31
N GLU A 257 -7.76 -12.20 30.25
CA GLU A 257 -7.97 -11.83 31.65
C GLU A 257 -8.32 -10.34 31.81
N ASN A 258 -7.92 -9.51 30.84
CA ASN A 258 -8.24 -8.08 30.81
C ASN A 258 -9.73 -7.79 30.53
N ALA A 259 -10.53 -8.80 30.20
CA ALA A 259 -11.96 -8.65 29.95
C ALA A 259 -12.70 -8.03 31.14
N GLU A 260 -12.41 -8.47 32.37
CA GLU A 260 -13.08 -7.95 33.57
C GLU A 260 -12.79 -6.45 33.79
N SER A 261 -11.56 -6.02 33.50
CA SER A 261 -11.15 -4.62 33.60
C SER A 261 -11.90 -3.75 32.56
N ILE A 262 -11.97 -4.24 31.32
CA ILE A 262 -12.72 -3.58 30.23
C ILE A 262 -14.22 -3.52 30.58
N GLN A 263 -14.77 -4.58 31.14
CA GLN A 263 -16.18 -4.66 31.54
C GLN A 263 -16.53 -3.58 32.58
N LYS A 264 -15.72 -3.49 33.64
CA LYS A 264 -15.87 -2.51 34.73
C LYS A 264 -15.84 -1.08 34.20
N GLN A 265 -14.92 -0.77 33.28
CA GLN A 265 -14.77 0.57 32.72
C GLN A 265 -15.91 0.98 31.77
N ASN A 266 -16.56 0.02 31.13
CA ASN A 266 -17.68 0.28 30.20
C ASN A 266 -19.05 0.15 30.86
N SER A 267 -19.12 -0.15 32.16
CA SER A 267 -20.40 -0.39 32.87
C SER A 267 -21.29 -1.42 32.16
N LEU A 268 -20.68 -2.47 31.59
CA LEU A 268 -21.40 -3.53 30.90
C LEU A 268 -21.90 -4.58 31.91
N ASP A 269 -23.07 -5.15 31.64
CA ASP A 269 -23.65 -6.21 32.46
C ASP A 269 -22.71 -7.43 32.55
N SER A 270 -22.86 -8.24 33.60
CA SER A 270 -22.05 -9.45 33.84
C SER A 270 -22.13 -10.51 32.74
N ASN A 271 -23.04 -10.33 31.77
CA ASN A 271 -23.10 -11.16 30.58
C ASN A 271 -21.91 -10.83 29.66
N ASN A 272 -21.02 -11.80 29.45
CA ASN A 272 -19.81 -11.70 28.63
C ASN A 272 -20.05 -11.41 27.13
N THR A 273 -21.28 -11.12 26.71
CA THR A 273 -21.68 -10.90 25.31
C THR A 273 -22.37 -9.54 25.20
N PRO A 274 -21.64 -8.47 24.82
CA PRO A 274 -22.26 -7.17 24.58
C PRO A 274 -23.22 -7.22 23.38
N PRO A 275 -24.34 -6.48 23.40
CA PRO A 275 -25.27 -6.40 22.26
C PRO A 275 -24.62 -5.86 20.99
N LEU A 276 -25.17 -6.21 19.83
CA LEU A 276 -24.72 -5.69 18.53
C LEU A 276 -24.72 -4.15 18.51
N GLY A 277 -23.66 -3.56 17.95
CA GLY A 277 -23.51 -2.10 17.86
C GLY A 277 -23.07 -1.43 19.16
N THR A 278 -22.91 -2.16 20.26
CA THR A 278 -22.35 -1.61 21.50
C THR A 278 -20.92 -1.15 21.27
N ARG A 279 -20.58 0.05 21.76
CA ARG A 279 -19.24 0.62 21.70
C ARG A 279 -18.49 0.26 22.98
N VAL A 280 -17.45 -0.55 22.85
CA VAL A 280 -16.59 -0.99 23.96
C VAL A 280 -15.30 -0.19 23.92
N ARG A 281 -15.06 0.62 24.96
CA ARG A 281 -13.84 1.40 25.16
C ARG A 281 -12.75 0.52 25.77
N ILE A 282 -11.59 0.49 25.12
CA ILE A 282 -10.43 -0.31 25.50
C ILE A 282 -9.34 0.65 25.99
N PRO A 283 -8.96 0.58 27.27
CA PRO A 283 -8.02 1.52 27.87
C PRO A 283 -6.67 1.44 27.20
N LYS A 284 -6.07 2.59 26.88
CA LYS A 284 -4.76 2.65 26.20
C LYS A 284 -3.67 1.87 26.95
N ASP A 285 -3.75 1.81 28.29
CA ASP A 285 -2.75 1.16 29.15
C ASP A 285 -2.82 -0.38 29.06
N LEU A 286 -3.98 -0.91 28.63
CA LEU A 286 -4.17 -2.35 28.40
C LEU A 286 -3.91 -2.75 26.96
N VAL A 287 -3.96 -1.80 26.02
CA VAL A 287 -3.65 -2.07 24.62
C VAL A 287 -2.18 -2.45 24.56
N LYS A 288 -1.90 -3.71 24.24
CA LYS A 288 -0.54 -4.12 23.95
C LYS A 288 -0.07 -3.21 22.82
N GLU A 289 1.16 -2.71 22.90
CA GLU A 289 1.79 -2.05 21.76
C GLU A 289 1.80 -3.07 20.61
N PHE A 290 0.70 -3.12 19.86
CA PHE A 290 0.69 -3.52 18.47
C PHE A 290 1.59 -2.47 17.86
N LYS A 291 2.88 -2.81 17.84
CA LYS A 291 3.93 -2.32 16.96
C LYS A 291 3.22 -1.52 15.90
N GLN A 292 3.27 -0.18 16.04
CA GLN A 292 2.55 0.76 15.20
C GLN A 292 2.44 0.14 13.82
N LEU A 293 1.23 -0.24 13.39
CA LEU A 293 0.97 -0.75 12.05
C LEU A 293 1.22 0.42 11.10
N ASN A 294 2.52 0.66 10.86
CA ASN A 294 3.11 1.53 9.86
C ASN A 294 3.36 0.70 8.61
#